data_AF-A0A0F9JRQ0-F1
#
_entry.id   AF-A0A0F9JRQ0-F1
#
_cell.length_a   1.000
_cell.length_b   1.000
_cell.length_c   1.000
_cell.angle_alpha   90.00
_cell.angle_beta   90.00
_cell.angle_gamma   90.00
#
_symmetry.space_group_name_H-M   'P 1'
#
loop_
_entity.id
_entity.type
_entity.pdbx_description
1 polymer ?
#
loop_
_entity_poly.entity_id
_entity_poly.type
_entity_poly.pdbx_seq_one_letter_code
_entity_poly.pdbx_strand_id
1 'polypeptide(L)'
;MVNIPIIKFNAGELSSQIDARADVEKYEAGCRHLENFIPRIYGGAEKRPGTKFIYDATNTPTSVANTVVRGIPFIFSTSVAYVVELGNKYARFYYAGDVLGDWEYITWEDESVFYDGAYVRFYEDDWYVDGDTWISTPYLAADLMQLQIKQRADVMWIVHPSYPPSKLSRTGVETFVLEEINFRKGPFLVRNDLADPDDPSSATLACDTLATGSSGTITSSVDLFIPEHVGALFMLIHSRTTTSIEQDGIGTTDELFVKGDYTFNTHGRWTGTVKLQRNENDAGWEDHKTYKAEDDRNIQLSSTESEENVKYRINNVDAADCTAELSMNNVLRKGIVKVT
;
A
#
# COMPACT_ATOMS: atom_id res chain seq x y z
N MET A 1 -7.11 -56.34 35.40
CA MET A 1 -7.30 -54.87 35.51
C MET A 1 -8.75 -54.62 35.87
N VAL A 2 -9.00 -53.85 36.93
CA VAL A 2 -10.36 -53.46 37.33
C VAL A 2 -10.83 -52.36 36.38
N ASN A 3 -11.94 -52.58 35.68
CA ASN A 3 -12.58 -51.54 34.88
C ASN A 3 -13.25 -50.55 35.82
N ILE A 4 -12.55 -49.48 36.17
CA ILE A 4 -13.10 -48.35 36.91
C ILE A 4 -13.92 -47.51 35.90
N PRO A 5 -15.20 -47.23 36.16
CA PRO A 5 -15.97 -46.34 35.29
C PRO A 5 -15.36 -44.94 35.33
N ILE A 6 -14.80 -44.51 34.20
CA ILE A 6 -14.23 -43.16 34.04
C ILE A 6 -15.39 -42.18 33.90
N ILE A 7 -15.57 -41.32 34.90
CA ILE A 7 -16.63 -40.30 34.95
C ILE A 7 -16.08 -38.91 34.56
N LYS A 8 -14.75 -38.78 34.37
CA LYS A 8 -14.05 -37.51 34.17
C LYS A 8 -13.03 -37.61 33.04
N PHE A 9 -13.08 -36.67 32.09
CA PHE A 9 -12.19 -36.51 30.94
C PHE A 9 -11.43 -35.19 30.97
N ASN A 10 -11.45 -34.47 32.08
CA ASN A 10 -10.90 -33.12 32.23
C ASN A 10 -9.39 -33.02 31.94
N ALA A 11 -8.66 -34.13 32.08
CA ALA A 11 -7.23 -34.20 31.79
C ALA A 11 -6.93 -34.50 30.31
N GLY A 12 -7.95 -34.76 29.48
CA GLY A 12 -7.82 -35.00 28.05
C GLY A 12 -7.11 -36.30 27.72
N GLU A 13 -6.37 -36.29 26.60
CA GLU A 13 -5.53 -37.41 26.17
C GLU A 13 -4.20 -37.39 26.93
N LEU A 14 -3.88 -38.49 27.60
CA LEU A 14 -2.68 -38.63 28.41
C LEU A 14 -1.53 -39.20 27.58
N SER A 15 -0.31 -38.67 27.82
CA SER A 15 0.92 -39.21 27.23
C SER A 15 1.15 -40.67 27.63
N SER A 16 1.69 -41.47 26.69
CA SER A 16 2.02 -42.88 26.91
C SER A 16 2.96 -43.14 28.10
N GLN A 17 3.72 -42.14 28.54
CA GLN A 17 4.61 -42.24 29.70
C GLN A 17 3.86 -42.31 31.05
N ILE A 18 2.59 -41.90 31.07
CA ILE A 18 1.73 -41.90 32.28
C ILE A 18 0.94 -43.21 32.40
N ASP A 19 0.99 -44.09 31.40
CA ASP A 19 0.17 -45.30 31.29
C ASP A 19 0.35 -46.32 32.44
N ALA A 20 1.50 -46.27 33.15
CA ALA A 20 1.79 -47.11 34.31
C ALA A 20 1.73 -46.35 35.66
N ARG A 21 1.43 -45.05 35.64
CA ARG A 21 1.45 -44.15 36.81
C ARG A 21 0.05 -43.88 37.34
N ALA A 22 -0.60 -44.96 37.81
CA ALA A 22 -1.92 -44.89 38.43
C ALA A 22 -1.95 -44.06 39.74
N ASP A 23 -0.78 -43.71 40.29
CA ASP A 23 -0.61 -42.84 41.46
C ASP A 23 -0.80 -41.35 41.14
N VAL A 24 -0.78 -40.95 39.86
CA VAL A 24 -0.93 -39.56 39.45
C VAL A 24 -2.41 -39.19 39.42
N GLU A 25 -2.81 -38.13 40.11
CA GLU A 25 -4.21 -37.67 40.20
C GLU A 25 -4.89 -37.47 38.83
N LYS A 26 -4.13 -37.04 37.83
CA LYS A 26 -4.63 -36.85 36.44
C LYS A 26 -4.96 -38.17 35.72
N TYR A 27 -4.43 -39.30 36.18
CA TYR A 27 -4.64 -40.62 35.58
C TYR A 27 -6.12 -41.02 35.60
N GLU A 28 -6.83 -40.70 36.68
CA GLU A 28 -8.26 -41.01 36.84
C GLU A 28 -9.19 -40.08 36.03
N ALA A 29 -8.67 -38.94 35.54
CA ALA A 29 -9.43 -37.90 34.87
C ALA A 29 -9.10 -37.75 33.37
N GLY A 30 -8.33 -38.67 32.81
CA GLY A 30 -7.91 -38.65 31.40
C GLY A 30 -8.14 -40.00 30.72
N CYS A 31 -7.82 -40.07 29.44
CA CYS A 31 -7.89 -41.31 28.67
C CYS A 31 -6.68 -41.46 27.77
N ARG A 32 -6.43 -42.69 27.28
CA ARG A 32 -5.30 -42.99 26.41
C ARG A 32 -5.46 -42.43 24.99
N HIS A 33 -6.70 -42.26 24.54
CA HIS A 33 -7.01 -41.89 23.16
C HIS A 33 -8.30 -41.07 23.14
N LEU A 34 -8.25 -39.84 22.61
CA LEU A 34 -9.40 -38.95 22.55
C LEU A 34 -9.53 -38.29 21.17
N GLU A 35 -10.08 -39.01 20.21
CA GLU A 35 -10.29 -38.51 18.84
C GLU A 35 -11.66 -37.88 18.63
N ASN A 36 -11.70 -36.69 18.03
CA ASN A 36 -12.94 -35.97 17.70
C ASN A 36 -13.84 -35.69 18.91
N PHE A 37 -13.25 -35.50 20.10
CA PHE A 37 -13.94 -35.01 21.29
C PHE A 37 -13.26 -33.76 21.85
N ILE A 38 -14.04 -32.94 22.55
CA ILE A 38 -13.57 -31.79 23.32
C ILE A 38 -13.83 -32.09 24.80
N PRO A 39 -12.77 -32.22 25.63
CA PRO A 39 -12.91 -32.25 27.09
C PRO A 39 -13.61 -31.01 27.61
N ARG A 40 -14.66 -31.18 28.42
CA ARG A 40 -15.29 -30.08 29.16
C ARG A 40 -14.69 -29.98 30.55
N ILE A 41 -14.68 -28.77 31.10
CA ILE A 41 -14.20 -28.51 32.46
C ILE A 41 -15.03 -29.23 33.55
N TYR A 42 -16.22 -29.73 33.22
CA TYR A 42 -17.19 -30.31 34.16
C TYR A 42 -17.15 -31.85 34.30
N GLY A 43 -16.24 -32.56 33.63
CA GLY A 43 -16.15 -34.02 33.72
C GLY A 43 -16.35 -34.71 32.38
N GLY A 44 -17.33 -34.28 31.60
CA GLY A 44 -17.66 -34.92 30.33
C GLY A 44 -16.68 -34.58 29.21
N ALA A 45 -16.70 -35.41 28.16
CA ALA A 45 -16.22 -35.02 26.84
C ALA A 45 -17.43 -34.89 25.92
N GLU A 46 -17.44 -33.89 25.05
CA GLU A 46 -18.45 -33.76 23.99
C GLU A 46 -17.83 -34.07 22.64
N LYS A 47 -18.65 -34.53 21.68
CA LYS A 47 -18.16 -34.71 20.31
C LYS A 47 -17.75 -33.34 19.75
N ARG A 48 -16.65 -33.30 19.01
CA ARG A 48 -16.23 -32.12 18.26
C ARG A 48 -17.39 -31.68 17.35
N PRO A 49 -17.72 -30.38 17.32
CA PRO A 49 -18.71 -29.88 16.37
C PRO A 49 -18.37 -30.32 14.94
N GLY A 50 -19.38 -30.71 14.19
CA GLY A 50 -19.22 -31.08 12.78
C GLY A 50 -18.71 -29.90 11.95
N THR A 51 -18.15 -30.21 10.79
CA THR A 51 -17.84 -29.20 9.77
C THR A 51 -19.09 -28.90 8.94
N LYS A 52 -19.42 -27.62 8.74
CA LYS A 52 -20.43 -27.21 7.75
C LYS A 52 -19.75 -27.17 6.38
N PHE A 53 -20.33 -27.83 5.38
CA PHE A 53 -19.94 -27.64 3.99
C PHE A 53 -20.39 -26.24 3.54
N ILE A 54 -19.48 -25.47 2.96
CA ILE A 54 -19.77 -24.13 2.44
C ILE A 54 -19.77 -24.16 0.92
N TYR A 55 -18.61 -24.45 0.33
CA TYR A 55 -18.42 -24.41 -1.12
C TYR A 55 -17.28 -25.33 -1.53
N ASP A 56 -17.30 -25.80 -2.79
CA ASP A 56 -16.17 -26.51 -3.40
C ASP A 56 -15.12 -25.51 -3.90
N ALA A 57 -13.84 -25.88 -3.88
CA ALA A 57 -12.82 -25.05 -4.50
C ALA A 57 -13.15 -24.79 -5.98
N THR A 58 -13.14 -23.53 -6.41
CA THR A 58 -13.42 -23.19 -7.81
C THR A 58 -12.29 -23.66 -8.72
N ASN A 59 -12.66 -24.14 -9.91
CA ASN A 59 -11.81 -24.98 -10.76
C ASN A 59 -11.46 -26.33 -10.14
N THR A 60 -12.45 -27.13 -9.72
CA THR A 60 -12.30 -28.59 -9.68
C THR A 60 -11.93 -29.05 -11.10
N PRO A 61 -10.66 -29.35 -11.36
CA PRO A 61 -10.27 -29.78 -12.68
C PRO A 61 -10.63 -31.25 -12.72
N THR A 62 -11.22 -31.68 -13.83
CA THR A 62 -11.34 -33.09 -14.20
C THR A 62 -9.97 -33.80 -14.31
N SER A 63 -8.86 -33.18 -13.86
CA SER A 63 -7.52 -33.73 -13.75
C SER A 63 -6.81 -33.26 -12.45
N VAL A 64 -6.14 -34.19 -11.79
CA VAL A 64 -5.61 -34.13 -10.41
C VAL A 64 -4.59 -32.99 -10.14
N ALA A 65 -4.13 -32.26 -11.16
CA ALA A 65 -3.02 -31.29 -11.06
C ALA A 65 -3.42 -29.86 -10.62
N ASN A 66 -4.70 -29.47 -10.63
CA ASN A 66 -5.18 -28.13 -10.20
C ASN A 66 -6.00 -28.19 -8.90
N THR A 67 -5.70 -29.13 -8.00
CA THR A 67 -6.48 -29.37 -6.76
C THR A 67 -5.92 -28.68 -5.52
N VAL A 68 -4.75 -28.03 -5.64
CA VAL A 68 -4.11 -27.38 -4.49
C VAL A 68 -4.69 -25.99 -4.31
N VAL A 69 -5.25 -25.79 -3.13
CA VAL A 69 -5.82 -24.53 -2.68
C VAL A 69 -5.22 -24.16 -1.33
N ARG A 70 -4.96 -22.88 -1.11
CA ARG A 70 -4.45 -22.35 0.15
C ARG A 70 -5.44 -21.36 0.75
N GLY A 71 -6.03 -21.75 1.87
CA GLY A 71 -6.81 -20.84 2.73
C GLY A 71 -5.89 -19.97 3.58
N ILE A 72 -6.10 -18.66 3.55
CA ILE A 72 -5.32 -17.66 4.29
C ILE A 72 -6.28 -16.77 5.09
N PRO A 73 -6.05 -16.58 6.40
CA PRO A 73 -6.86 -15.65 7.18
C PRO A 73 -6.53 -14.21 6.81
N PHE A 74 -7.56 -13.40 6.59
CA PHE A 74 -7.46 -11.95 6.46
C PHE A 74 -8.25 -11.31 7.60
N ILE A 75 -7.54 -10.79 8.60
CA ILE A 75 -8.16 -10.28 9.84
C ILE A 75 -8.10 -8.76 9.82
N PHE A 76 -9.22 -8.12 9.48
CA PHE A 76 -9.32 -6.66 9.54
C PHE A 76 -9.41 -6.16 10.99
N SER A 77 -10.25 -6.81 11.80
CA SER A 77 -10.44 -6.49 13.22
C SER A 77 -10.87 -7.73 14.02
N THR A 78 -11.10 -7.58 15.33
CA THR A 78 -11.65 -8.65 16.17
C THR A 78 -13.08 -9.05 15.78
N SER A 79 -13.81 -8.16 15.11
CA SER A 79 -15.21 -8.37 14.73
C SER A 79 -15.38 -8.74 13.26
N VAL A 80 -14.37 -8.46 12.43
CA VAL A 80 -14.45 -8.65 10.98
C VAL A 80 -13.20 -9.39 10.51
N ALA A 81 -13.41 -10.60 10.04
CA ALA A 81 -12.39 -11.47 9.49
C ALA A 81 -12.92 -12.22 8.27
N TYR A 82 -12.02 -12.48 7.33
CA TYR A 82 -12.29 -13.17 6.07
C TYR A 82 -11.36 -14.36 5.93
N VAL A 83 -11.76 -15.32 5.10
CA VAL A 83 -10.84 -16.34 4.59
C VAL A 83 -10.62 -16.08 3.12
N VAL A 84 -9.35 -15.96 2.73
CA VAL A 84 -8.93 -15.84 1.33
C VAL A 84 -8.55 -17.23 0.86
N GLU A 85 -9.27 -17.73 -0.13
CA GLU A 85 -8.93 -18.94 -0.85
C GLU A 85 -8.06 -18.57 -2.05
N LEU A 86 -6.77 -18.94 -2.04
CA LEU A 86 -5.94 -18.87 -3.24
C LEU A 86 -5.96 -20.23 -3.93
N GLY A 87 -6.32 -20.25 -5.21
CA GLY A 87 -6.16 -21.41 -6.08
C GLY A 87 -5.37 -21.08 -7.34
N ASN A 88 -5.47 -21.90 -8.37
CA ASN A 88 -4.69 -21.70 -9.59
C ASN A 88 -5.13 -20.45 -10.34
N LYS A 89 -4.36 -19.36 -10.22
CA LYS A 89 -4.61 -18.05 -10.84
C LYS A 89 -5.90 -17.34 -10.40
N TYR A 90 -6.46 -17.72 -9.26
CA TYR A 90 -7.63 -17.06 -8.70
C TYR A 90 -7.52 -16.89 -7.19
N ALA A 91 -8.25 -15.91 -6.66
CA ALA A 91 -8.49 -15.72 -5.24
C ALA A 91 -9.98 -15.48 -4.97
N ARG A 92 -10.56 -16.24 -4.05
CA ARG A 92 -11.94 -16.12 -3.60
C ARG A 92 -12.00 -15.73 -2.13
N PHE A 93 -13.07 -15.06 -1.72
CA PHE A 93 -13.22 -14.53 -0.37
C PHE A 93 -14.44 -15.10 0.31
N TYR A 94 -14.27 -15.47 1.58
CA TYR A 94 -15.33 -15.97 2.44
C TYR A 94 -15.50 -15.04 3.63
N TYR A 95 -16.75 -14.77 3.98
CA TYR A 95 -17.13 -13.93 5.11
C TYR A 95 -18.34 -14.53 5.83
N ALA A 96 -18.34 -14.49 7.16
CA ALA A 96 -19.45 -14.98 7.99
C ALA A 96 -19.94 -16.42 7.69
N GLY A 97 -19.11 -17.24 7.04
CA GLY A 97 -19.44 -18.63 6.71
C GLY A 97 -20.00 -18.86 5.31
N ASP A 98 -20.04 -17.84 4.45
CA ASP A 98 -20.47 -17.94 3.04
C ASP A 98 -19.47 -17.25 2.10
N VAL A 99 -19.59 -17.51 0.79
CA VAL A 99 -18.78 -16.87 -0.26
C VAL A 99 -19.25 -15.43 -0.44
N LEU A 100 -18.31 -14.48 -0.51
CA LEU A 100 -18.67 -13.09 -0.82
C LEU A 100 -19.13 -12.97 -2.27
N GLY A 101 -20.27 -12.31 -2.46
CA GLY A 101 -20.84 -11.95 -3.77
C GLY A 101 -21.57 -13.08 -4.51
N ASP A 102 -21.85 -14.21 -3.84
CA ASP A 102 -22.80 -15.23 -4.28
C ASP A 102 -24.17 -14.94 -3.63
N TRP A 103 -24.88 -13.93 -4.14
CA TRP A 103 -26.22 -13.58 -3.64
C TRP A 103 -27.28 -14.21 -4.55
N GLU A 104 -27.91 -15.28 -4.06
CA GLU A 104 -29.09 -15.88 -4.70
C GLU A 104 -30.29 -14.94 -4.53
N TYR A 105 -30.85 -14.42 -5.62
CA TYR A 105 -32.12 -13.69 -5.59
C TYR A 105 -33.27 -14.71 -5.46
N ILE A 106 -33.98 -14.69 -4.33
CA ILE A 106 -35.26 -15.40 -4.21
C ILE A 106 -36.33 -14.56 -4.93
N THR A 107 -36.72 -14.96 -6.14
CA THR A 107 -37.96 -14.46 -6.75
C THR A 107 -39.14 -15.18 -6.10
N TRP A 108 -39.92 -14.47 -5.27
CA TRP A 108 -41.26 -14.92 -4.92
C TRP A 108 -42.18 -14.66 -6.10
N GLU A 109 -42.93 -15.68 -6.50
CA GLU A 109 -43.94 -15.58 -7.55
C GLU A 109 -44.87 -14.38 -7.30
N ASP A 110 -44.90 -13.47 -8.27
CA ASP A 110 -45.94 -12.47 -8.54
C ASP A 110 -46.22 -11.36 -7.52
N GLU A 111 -45.23 -10.86 -6.77
CA GLU A 111 -45.33 -9.47 -6.25
C GLU A 111 -43.95 -8.87 -5.96
N SER A 112 -43.51 -7.91 -6.78
CA SER A 112 -42.28 -7.16 -6.55
C SER A 112 -42.48 -6.16 -5.41
N VAL A 113 -42.12 -6.55 -4.17
CA VAL A 113 -42.02 -5.63 -3.04
C VAL A 113 -40.66 -4.91 -3.09
N PHE A 114 -40.71 -3.59 -3.27
CA PHE A 114 -39.55 -2.72 -3.22
C PHE A 114 -39.22 -2.42 -1.75
N TYR A 115 -37.99 -2.71 -1.31
CA TYR A 115 -37.44 -2.08 -0.12
C TYR A 115 -36.71 -0.80 -0.54
N ASP A 116 -37.20 0.34 -0.05
CA ASP A 116 -36.52 1.63 -0.12
C ASP A 116 -35.35 1.62 0.87
N GLY A 117 -34.13 1.70 0.34
CA GLY A 117 -32.89 1.64 1.10
C GLY A 117 -31.69 1.18 0.29
N ALA A 118 -31.28 2.00 -0.69
CA ALA A 118 -29.98 2.04 -1.37
C ALA A 118 -29.24 0.69 -1.62
N TYR A 119 -29.37 0.11 -2.82
CA TYR A 119 -28.28 -0.18 -3.79
C TYR A 119 -28.89 -0.67 -5.13
N VAL A 120 -28.09 -0.57 -6.20
CA VAL A 120 -28.46 -0.40 -7.62
C VAL A 120 -29.08 -1.63 -8.29
N ARG A 121 -30.06 -1.40 -9.17
CA ARG A 121 -30.62 -2.36 -10.14
C ARG A 121 -29.79 -2.41 -11.43
N PHE A 122 -29.69 -3.60 -12.03
CA PHE A 122 -29.53 -3.75 -13.48
C PHE A 122 -30.79 -4.44 -14.04
N TYR A 123 -31.50 -3.77 -14.95
CA TYR A 123 -32.31 -4.39 -16.00
C TYR A 123 -31.52 -4.17 -17.30
N GLU A 124 -31.56 -4.98 -18.35
CA GLU A 124 -32.60 -5.86 -18.89
C GLU A 124 -31.86 -6.78 -19.88
N ASP A 125 -32.29 -8.04 -20.02
CA ASP A 125 -31.95 -8.92 -21.15
C ASP A 125 -30.45 -9.24 -21.37
N ASP A 126 -29.85 -10.00 -20.45
CA ASP A 126 -28.71 -10.86 -20.79
C ASP A 126 -28.66 -12.04 -19.82
N TRP A 127 -28.44 -13.22 -20.41
CA TRP A 127 -28.16 -14.50 -19.78
C TRP A 127 -27.48 -14.37 -18.42
N TYR A 128 -28.01 -15.04 -17.40
CA TYR A 128 -27.33 -15.31 -16.14
C TYR A 128 -25.98 -15.96 -16.45
N VAL A 129 -24.92 -15.15 -16.46
CA VAL A 129 -23.56 -15.65 -16.39
C VAL A 129 -23.33 -15.85 -14.90
N ASP A 130 -23.24 -17.12 -14.49
CA ASP A 130 -22.70 -17.55 -13.21
C ASP A 130 -21.34 -16.85 -13.03
N GLY A 131 -21.41 -15.69 -12.39
CA GLY A 131 -20.36 -14.68 -12.36
C GLY A 131 -19.38 -15.05 -11.29
N ASP A 132 -18.60 -16.08 -11.58
CA ASP A 132 -17.63 -16.73 -10.72
C ASP A 132 -16.90 -15.71 -9.82
N THR A 133 -17.24 -15.69 -8.51
CA THR A 133 -16.90 -14.59 -7.59
C THR A 133 -15.47 -14.68 -7.07
N TRP A 134 -14.51 -14.41 -7.95
CA TRP A 134 -13.08 -14.43 -7.65
C TRP A 134 -12.34 -13.29 -8.35
N ILE A 135 -11.16 -12.96 -7.82
CA ILE A 135 -10.21 -12.04 -8.47
C ILE A 135 -9.06 -12.84 -9.09
N SER A 136 -8.57 -12.41 -10.24
CA SER A 136 -7.44 -13.07 -10.90
C SER A 136 -6.15 -12.88 -10.12
N THR A 137 -5.31 -13.92 -10.09
CA THR A 137 -3.98 -13.87 -9.47
C THR A 137 -2.93 -14.42 -10.42
N PRO A 138 -1.65 -13.99 -10.29
CA PRO A 138 -0.57 -14.55 -11.11
C PRO A 138 -0.08 -15.91 -10.61
N TYR A 139 -0.52 -16.37 -9.44
CA TYR A 139 0.06 -17.51 -8.72
C TYR A 139 -0.44 -18.84 -9.28
N LEU A 140 0.49 -19.77 -9.53
CA LEU A 140 0.19 -21.13 -9.95
C LEU A 140 -0.08 -22.02 -8.74
N ALA A 141 -0.90 -23.06 -8.92
CA ALA A 141 -1.22 -24.04 -7.88
C ALA A 141 0.03 -24.62 -7.17
N ALA A 142 1.10 -24.88 -7.92
CA ALA A 142 2.36 -25.44 -7.40
C ALA A 142 3.11 -24.50 -6.43
N ASP A 143 2.89 -23.19 -6.56
CA ASP A 143 3.64 -22.18 -5.80
C ASP A 143 2.86 -21.63 -4.61
N LEU A 144 1.57 -21.96 -4.49
CA LEU A 144 0.68 -21.43 -3.46
C LEU A 144 1.20 -21.65 -2.04
N MET A 145 1.76 -22.83 -1.75
CA MET A 145 2.28 -23.16 -0.41
C MET A 145 3.62 -22.49 -0.10
N GLN A 146 4.32 -21.98 -1.12
CA GLN A 146 5.60 -21.30 -0.99
C GLN A 146 5.45 -19.79 -0.78
N LEU A 147 4.27 -19.22 -1.13
CA LEU A 147 3.98 -17.80 -0.94
C LEU A 147 4.23 -17.37 0.51
N GLN A 148 5.01 -16.31 0.69
CA GLN A 148 5.19 -15.66 1.97
C GLN A 148 4.19 -14.52 2.08
N ILE A 149 3.45 -14.49 3.18
CA ILE A 149 2.31 -13.60 3.35
C ILE A 149 2.39 -12.91 4.69
N LYS A 150 2.20 -11.59 4.68
CA LYS A 150 2.03 -10.81 5.90
C LYS A 150 0.89 -9.84 5.71
N GLN A 151 0.00 -9.73 6.70
CA GLN A 151 -1.10 -8.79 6.68
C GLN A 151 -0.99 -7.78 7.83
N ARG A 152 -1.46 -6.56 7.56
CA ARG A 152 -1.65 -5.48 8.52
C ARG A 152 -2.87 -4.66 8.11
N ALA A 153 -3.89 -4.63 8.97
CA ALA A 153 -5.14 -3.90 8.73
C ALA A 153 -5.75 -4.25 7.36
N ASP A 154 -5.92 -3.28 6.47
CA ASP A 154 -6.58 -3.49 5.18
C ASP A 154 -5.66 -4.05 4.08
N VAL A 155 -4.38 -4.29 4.36
CA VAL A 155 -3.41 -4.68 3.33
C VAL A 155 -2.67 -5.96 3.71
N MET A 156 -2.63 -6.88 2.76
CA MET A 156 -1.86 -8.12 2.80
C MET A 156 -0.79 -8.10 1.71
N TRP A 157 0.47 -8.24 2.10
CA TRP A 157 1.60 -8.38 1.20
C TRP A 157 1.85 -9.86 0.91
N ILE A 158 2.03 -10.18 -0.37
CA ILE A 158 2.29 -11.53 -0.87
C ILE A 158 3.56 -11.48 -1.70
N VAL A 159 4.55 -12.32 -1.36
CA VAL A 159 5.85 -12.36 -2.04
C VAL A 159 6.29 -13.78 -2.34
N HIS A 160 7.00 -13.94 -3.45
CA HIS A 160 7.59 -15.19 -3.92
C HIS A 160 8.75 -14.88 -4.88
N PRO A 161 9.84 -15.67 -4.93
CA PRO A 161 10.96 -15.41 -5.84
C PRO A 161 10.57 -15.34 -7.32
N SER A 162 9.59 -16.14 -7.75
CA SER A 162 9.17 -16.23 -9.16
C SER A 162 8.10 -15.22 -9.57
N TYR A 163 7.55 -14.42 -8.64
CA TYR A 163 6.45 -13.49 -8.92
C TYR A 163 6.77 -12.09 -8.39
N PRO A 164 6.34 -11.03 -9.10
CA PRO A 164 6.41 -9.69 -8.55
C PRO A 164 5.68 -9.60 -7.20
N PRO A 165 6.27 -8.93 -6.19
CA PRO A 165 5.58 -8.65 -4.93
C PRO A 165 4.22 -8.01 -5.19
N SER A 166 3.16 -8.54 -4.59
CA SER A 166 1.80 -8.02 -4.77
C SER A 166 1.20 -7.63 -3.43
N LYS A 167 0.27 -6.69 -3.44
CA LYS A 167 -0.55 -6.32 -2.30
C LYS A 167 -2.00 -6.67 -2.59
N LEU A 168 -2.63 -7.39 -1.68
CA LEU A 168 -4.06 -7.62 -1.63
C LEU A 168 -4.66 -6.62 -0.65
N SER A 169 -5.48 -5.70 -1.15
CA SER A 169 -6.05 -4.61 -0.37
C SER A 169 -7.56 -4.75 -0.29
N ARG A 170 -8.10 -4.61 0.91
CA ARG A 170 -9.53 -4.49 1.16
C ARG A 170 -9.94 -3.03 0.97
N THR A 171 -10.72 -2.73 -0.06
CA THR A 171 -11.17 -1.36 -0.38
C THR A 171 -12.60 -1.07 0.09
N GLY A 172 -13.35 -2.12 0.46
CA GLY A 172 -14.70 -2.02 0.99
C GLY A 172 -15.04 -3.25 1.84
N VAL A 173 -16.29 -3.32 2.34
CA VAL A 173 -16.74 -4.42 3.20
C VAL A 173 -16.67 -5.78 2.49
N GLU A 174 -16.93 -5.80 1.19
CA GLU A 174 -16.95 -7.02 0.36
C GLU A 174 -16.05 -6.87 -0.87
N THR A 175 -15.19 -5.85 -0.90
CA THR A 175 -14.39 -5.51 -2.09
C THR A 175 -12.91 -5.63 -1.78
N PHE A 176 -12.23 -6.42 -2.61
CA PHE A 176 -10.80 -6.68 -2.53
C PHE A 176 -10.15 -6.44 -3.89
N VAL A 177 -8.93 -5.93 -3.88
CA VAL A 177 -8.14 -5.67 -5.08
C VAL A 177 -6.74 -6.23 -4.88
N LEU A 178 -6.29 -7.07 -5.81
CA LEU A 178 -4.90 -7.51 -5.89
C LEU A 178 -4.15 -6.63 -6.89
N GLU A 179 -3.07 -6.00 -6.44
CA GLU A 179 -2.24 -5.14 -7.28
C GLU A 179 -0.76 -5.53 -7.13
N GLU A 180 0.00 -5.42 -8.21
CA GLU A 180 1.46 -5.51 -8.16
C GLU A 180 2.05 -4.30 -7.42
N ILE A 181 3.05 -4.54 -6.56
CA ILE A 181 3.77 -3.48 -5.86
C ILE A 181 4.82 -2.90 -6.80
N ASN A 182 4.52 -1.71 -7.32
CA ASN A 182 5.45 -0.92 -8.09
C ASN A 182 6.41 -0.15 -7.17
N PHE A 183 7.62 -0.67 -6.96
CA PHE A 183 8.66 0.02 -6.20
C PHE A 183 9.16 1.24 -6.98
N ARG A 184 8.62 2.42 -6.67
CA ARG A 184 9.07 3.69 -7.26
C ARG A 184 10.40 4.20 -6.68
N LYS A 185 10.82 3.66 -5.54
CA LYS A 185 12.03 4.05 -4.83
C LYS A 185 12.76 2.79 -4.37
N GLY A 186 14.00 2.64 -4.80
CA GLY A 186 14.86 1.55 -4.34
C GLY A 186 15.67 1.94 -3.10
N PRO A 187 16.24 0.97 -2.38
CA PRO A 187 17.45 1.22 -1.62
C PRO A 187 18.55 1.59 -2.62
N PHE A 188 18.97 2.85 -2.61
CA PHE A 188 20.08 3.29 -3.46
C PHE A 188 21.40 3.05 -2.75
N LEU A 189 22.45 2.79 -3.53
CA LEU A 189 23.81 2.83 -3.02
C LEU A 189 24.14 4.24 -2.52
N VAL A 190 25.21 4.33 -1.72
CA VAL A 190 25.74 5.61 -1.26
C VAL A 190 26.04 6.50 -2.48
N ARG A 191 25.77 7.81 -2.35
CA ARG A 191 26.01 8.80 -3.40
C ARG A 191 27.48 8.75 -3.84
N ASN A 192 27.74 8.81 -5.14
CA ASN A 192 29.08 8.56 -5.70
C ASN A 192 30.19 9.46 -5.10
N ASP A 193 29.88 10.72 -4.78
CA ASP A 193 30.78 11.70 -4.15
C ASP A 193 30.95 11.51 -2.63
N LEU A 194 30.12 10.67 -2.00
CA LEU A 194 30.22 10.31 -0.59
C LEU A 194 30.83 8.91 -0.38
N ALA A 195 31.02 8.15 -1.45
CA ALA A 195 31.62 6.83 -1.40
C ALA A 195 33.12 6.92 -1.07
N ASP A 196 33.81 7.92 -1.62
CA ASP A 196 35.17 8.33 -1.25
C ASP A 196 35.22 9.86 -1.16
N PRO A 197 35.18 10.44 0.05
CA PRO A 197 35.15 11.90 0.23
C PRO A 197 36.47 12.58 -0.16
N ASP A 198 37.57 11.83 -0.32
CA ASP A 198 38.90 12.35 -0.63
C ASP A 198 39.25 12.21 -2.14
N ASP A 199 38.40 11.56 -2.94
CA ASP A 199 38.60 11.36 -4.38
C ASP A 199 37.78 12.35 -5.23
N PRO A 200 38.44 13.35 -5.87
CA PRO A 200 37.75 14.29 -6.76
C PRO A 200 37.27 13.66 -8.08
N SER A 201 37.64 12.40 -8.37
CA SER A 201 37.25 11.68 -9.59
C SER A 201 35.90 10.94 -9.50
N SER A 202 35.11 11.20 -8.45
CA SER A 202 33.79 10.60 -8.26
C SER A 202 32.92 10.63 -9.54
N ALA A 203 32.31 9.49 -9.84
CA ALA A 203 31.50 9.31 -11.05
C ALA A 203 30.32 10.27 -11.07
N THR A 204 30.30 11.17 -12.06
CA THR A 204 29.16 12.04 -12.35
C THR A 204 28.23 11.40 -13.37
N LEU A 205 26.92 11.61 -13.20
CA LEU A 205 25.89 11.13 -14.11
C LEU A 205 25.07 12.32 -14.62
N ALA A 206 24.90 12.39 -15.94
CA ALA A 206 24.04 13.36 -16.61
C ALA A 206 22.90 12.61 -17.32
N CYS A 207 21.71 13.20 -17.34
CA CYS A 207 20.57 12.68 -18.10
C CYS A 207 19.97 13.81 -18.94
N ASP A 208 19.65 13.52 -20.18
CA ASP A 208 19.10 14.47 -21.15
C ASP A 208 17.57 14.64 -21.06
N THR A 209 16.87 13.81 -20.27
CA THR A 209 15.42 13.91 -20.10
C THR A 209 15.02 14.99 -19.10
N LEU A 210 14.11 15.87 -19.52
CA LEU A 210 13.60 16.96 -18.68
C LEU A 210 12.18 16.72 -18.15
N ALA A 211 11.45 15.75 -18.72
CA ALA A 211 10.05 15.47 -18.40
C ALA A 211 9.86 14.09 -17.77
N THR A 212 8.96 14.02 -16.78
CA THR A 212 8.57 12.78 -16.12
C THR A 212 7.93 11.82 -17.13
N GLY A 213 8.39 10.57 -17.17
CA GLY A 213 7.85 9.53 -18.05
C GLY A 213 8.44 9.52 -19.47
N SER A 214 9.37 10.43 -19.79
CA SER A 214 10.12 10.38 -21.04
C SER A 214 11.33 9.44 -20.93
N SER A 215 11.71 8.85 -22.06
CA SER A 215 12.96 8.09 -22.23
C SER A 215 14.09 9.01 -22.69
N GLY A 216 15.31 8.76 -22.24
CA GLY A 216 16.51 9.41 -22.75
C GLY A 216 17.78 8.74 -22.27
N THR A 217 18.91 9.40 -22.49
CA THR A 217 20.25 8.85 -22.33
C THR A 217 20.85 9.30 -21.01
N ILE A 218 21.35 8.36 -20.21
CA ILE A 218 22.20 8.65 -19.07
C ILE A 218 23.65 8.50 -19.52
N THR A 219 24.44 9.57 -19.40
CA THR A 219 25.88 9.55 -19.67
C THR A 219 26.63 9.60 -18.35
N SER A 220 27.64 8.74 -18.20
CA SER A 220 28.56 8.77 -17.06
C SER A 220 29.92 9.33 -17.48
N SER A 221 30.62 9.99 -16.57
CA SER A 221 32.00 10.43 -16.77
C SER A 221 33.03 9.29 -16.70
N VAL A 222 32.63 8.13 -16.21
CA VAL A 222 33.45 6.92 -16.11
C VAL A 222 32.68 5.69 -16.60
N ASP A 223 33.38 4.59 -16.87
CA ASP A 223 32.75 3.32 -17.24
C ASP A 223 32.04 2.71 -16.02
N LEU A 224 30.77 3.08 -15.83
CA LEU A 224 29.93 2.62 -14.73
C LEU A 224 28.94 1.54 -15.13
N PHE A 225 28.48 1.52 -16.39
CA PHE A 225 27.37 0.67 -16.80
C PHE A 225 27.83 -0.76 -17.10
N ILE A 226 27.26 -1.73 -16.37
CA ILE A 226 27.40 -3.16 -16.65
C ILE A 226 26.05 -3.73 -17.17
N PRO A 227 26.06 -4.87 -17.89
CA PRO A 227 24.83 -5.47 -18.43
C PRO A 227 23.74 -5.74 -17.38
N GLU A 228 24.12 -6.01 -16.14
CA GLU A 228 23.19 -6.26 -15.02
C GLU A 228 22.42 -5.02 -14.55
N HIS A 229 22.81 -3.81 -15.00
CA HIS A 229 22.07 -2.59 -14.67
C HIS A 229 20.75 -2.45 -15.43
N VAL A 230 20.50 -3.25 -16.47
CA VAL A 230 19.22 -3.23 -17.19
C VAL A 230 18.08 -3.59 -16.24
N GLY A 231 17.11 -2.68 -16.11
CA GLY A 231 15.98 -2.77 -15.18
C GLY A 231 16.23 -2.15 -13.80
N ALA A 232 17.47 -1.78 -13.47
CA ALA A 232 17.82 -1.16 -12.19
C ALA A 232 17.40 0.32 -12.13
N LEU A 233 17.15 0.80 -10.91
CA LEU A 233 16.82 2.20 -10.64
C LEU A 233 18.06 2.99 -10.26
N PHE A 234 18.28 4.11 -10.95
CA PHE A 234 19.36 5.05 -10.68
C PHE A 234 18.78 6.33 -10.11
N MET A 235 19.36 6.82 -9.01
CA MET A 235 19.02 8.13 -8.45
C MET A 235 20.02 9.16 -8.97
N LEU A 236 19.50 10.20 -9.62
CA LEU A 236 20.27 11.35 -10.05
C LEU A 236 20.02 12.50 -9.09
N ILE A 237 21.11 13.08 -8.58
CA ILE A 237 21.06 14.23 -7.68
C ILE A 237 21.86 15.34 -8.33
N HIS A 238 21.24 16.48 -8.57
CA HIS A 238 21.89 17.65 -9.13
C HIS A 238 21.54 18.90 -8.33
N SER A 239 22.47 19.84 -8.27
CA SER A 239 22.22 21.17 -7.73
C SER A 239 21.29 21.94 -8.64
N ARG A 240 20.37 22.71 -8.05
CA ARG A 240 19.52 23.64 -8.79
C ARG A 240 20.35 24.84 -9.22
N THR A 241 20.17 25.28 -10.47
CA THR A 241 20.82 26.49 -11.01
C THR A 241 20.27 27.76 -10.36
N THR A 242 18.96 27.77 -10.08
CA THR A 242 18.26 28.90 -9.46
C THR A 242 17.62 28.44 -8.15
N THR A 243 17.99 29.10 -7.05
CA THR A 243 17.49 28.79 -5.70
C THR A 243 16.77 29.98 -5.06
N SER A 244 16.89 31.17 -5.63
CA SER A 244 16.16 32.36 -5.20
C SER A 244 15.74 33.21 -6.39
N ILE A 245 14.69 33.99 -6.18
CA ILE A 245 14.20 35.03 -7.08
C ILE A 245 13.96 36.30 -6.26
N GLU A 246 14.20 37.45 -6.86
CA GLU A 246 14.02 38.75 -6.22
C GLU A 246 13.25 39.69 -7.14
N GLN A 247 12.37 40.49 -6.55
CA GLN A 247 11.71 41.61 -7.21
C GLN A 247 12.09 42.90 -6.50
N ASP A 248 12.77 43.79 -7.22
CA ASP A 248 12.99 45.16 -6.76
C ASP A 248 11.96 46.10 -7.40
N GLY A 249 11.21 46.82 -6.57
CA GLY A 249 10.11 47.69 -6.98
C GLY A 249 8.94 46.95 -7.66
N ILE A 250 8.10 47.70 -8.38
CA ILE A 250 6.87 47.17 -9.00
C ILE A 250 7.22 46.24 -10.16
N GLY A 251 6.67 45.03 -10.15
CA GLY A 251 6.92 44.05 -11.19
C GLY A 251 6.54 42.62 -10.81
N THR A 252 6.77 41.70 -11.73
CA THR A 252 6.58 40.27 -11.53
C THR A 252 7.87 39.55 -11.90
N THR A 253 8.32 38.64 -11.04
CA THR A 253 9.53 37.85 -11.27
C THR A 253 9.27 36.71 -12.25
N ASP A 254 10.37 36.09 -12.68
CA ASP A 254 10.35 34.73 -13.22
C ASP A 254 9.84 33.71 -12.18
N GLU A 255 9.57 32.49 -12.65
CA GLU A 255 9.06 31.39 -11.85
C GLU A 255 10.18 30.60 -11.15
N LEU A 256 9.92 30.19 -9.91
CA LEU A 256 10.79 29.33 -9.11
C LEU A 256 10.05 28.06 -8.72
N PHE A 257 10.58 26.90 -9.10
CA PHE A 257 10.05 25.61 -8.64
C PHE A 257 10.41 25.39 -7.17
N VAL A 258 9.40 25.21 -6.31
CA VAL A 258 9.61 25.03 -4.86
C VAL A 258 9.08 23.68 -4.43
N LYS A 259 9.89 22.94 -3.67
CA LYS A 259 9.51 21.72 -2.97
C LYS A 259 10.34 21.58 -1.71
N GLY A 260 9.68 21.48 -0.57
CA GLY A 260 10.28 21.57 0.76
C GLY A 260 10.27 23.01 1.28
N ASP A 261 11.20 23.30 2.18
CA ASP A 261 11.23 24.56 2.92
C ASP A 261 11.66 25.74 2.06
N TYR A 262 10.94 26.85 2.17
CA TYR A 262 11.22 28.12 1.53
C TYR A 262 11.00 29.29 2.48
N THR A 263 11.67 30.40 2.17
CA THR A 263 11.54 31.67 2.87
C THR A 263 11.12 32.77 1.91
N PHE A 264 10.22 33.64 2.35
CA PHE A 264 9.83 34.84 1.61
C PHE A 264 10.00 36.05 2.52
N ASN A 265 10.79 37.02 2.08
CA ASN A 265 11.10 38.22 2.84
C ASN A 265 10.81 39.47 2.02
N THR A 266 10.36 40.53 2.67
CA THR A 266 10.33 41.87 2.08
C THR A 266 11.26 42.80 2.85
N HIS A 267 11.81 43.79 2.16
CA HIS A 267 12.78 44.74 2.67
C HIS A 267 12.39 46.17 2.27
N GLY A 268 12.96 47.14 2.99
CA GLY A 268 12.73 48.57 2.75
C GLY A 268 11.59 49.15 3.57
N ARG A 269 11.17 50.34 3.18
CA ARG A 269 10.03 51.08 3.74
C ARG A 269 9.07 51.27 2.60
N TRP A 270 7.95 50.56 2.61
CA TRP A 270 7.11 50.42 1.45
C TRP A 270 5.62 50.54 1.78
N THR A 271 4.92 51.25 0.89
CA THR A 271 3.47 51.36 0.89
C THR A 271 2.95 50.66 -0.35
N GLY A 272 2.06 49.68 -0.18
CA GLY A 272 1.49 48.94 -1.31
C GLY A 272 1.21 47.48 -0.98
N THR A 273 1.16 46.66 -2.02
CA THR A 273 0.72 45.27 -2.02
C THR A 273 1.75 44.41 -2.76
N VAL A 274 2.30 43.42 -2.06
CA VAL A 274 3.16 42.38 -2.64
C VAL A 274 2.46 41.04 -2.50
N LYS A 275 2.41 40.28 -3.58
CA LYS A 275 1.76 38.97 -3.64
C LYS A 275 2.78 37.88 -3.90
N LEU A 276 2.68 36.81 -3.14
CA LEU A 276 3.34 35.55 -3.44
C LEU A 276 2.32 34.70 -4.21
N GLN A 277 2.58 34.47 -5.49
CA GLN A 277 1.70 33.69 -6.36
C GLN A 277 2.20 32.26 -6.46
N ARG A 278 1.26 31.31 -6.52
CA ARG A 278 1.49 29.88 -6.63
C ARG A 278 0.87 29.38 -7.92
N ASN A 279 1.50 28.41 -8.58
CA ASN A 279 0.96 27.73 -9.74
C ASN A 279 1.31 26.25 -9.63
N GLU A 280 0.29 25.41 -9.50
CA GLU A 280 0.43 23.97 -9.37
C GLU A 280 0.08 23.31 -10.70
N ASN A 281 0.96 22.43 -11.18
CA ASN A 281 0.75 21.67 -12.43
C ASN A 281 0.41 22.55 -13.66
N ASP A 282 0.96 23.76 -13.69
CA ASP A 282 0.70 24.75 -14.75
C ASP A 282 -0.80 25.09 -14.94
N ALA A 283 -1.63 24.88 -13.91
CA ALA A 283 -3.07 25.14 -13.94
C ALA A 283 -3.43 26.63 -13.94
N GLY A 284 -2.46 27.51 -13.66
CA GLY A 284 -2.63 28.96 -13.63
C GLY A 284 -2.12 29.58 -12.33
N TRP A 285 -1.88 30.88 -12.35
CA TRP A 285 -1.37 31.61 -11.19
C TRP A 285 -2.48 32.01 -10.24
N GLU A 286 -2.41 31.54 -9.00
CA GLU A 286 -3.27 31.96 -7.89
C GLU A 286 -2.52 32.86 -6.91
N ASP A 287 -3.24 33.81 -6.30
CA ASP A 287 -2.71 34.66 -5.24
C ASP A 287 -2.67 33.88 -3.92
N HIS A 288 -1.61 33.09 -3.74
CA HIS A 288 -1.45 32.23 -2.56
C HIS A 288 -1.36 33.03 -1.26
N LYS A 289 -0.55 34.10 -1.23
CA LYS A 289 -0.49 35.04 -0.11
C LYS A 289 -0.41 36.47 -0.62
N THR A 290 -1.13 37.37 0.05
CA THR A 290 -1.12 38.81 -0.24
C THR A 290 -0.69 39.57 1.01
N TYR A 291 0.32 40.40 0.85
CA TYR A 291 0.87 41.23 1.92
C TYR A 291 0.68 42.71 1.59
N LYS A 292 0.31 43.49 2.60
CA LYS A 292 0.17 44.94 2.49
C LYS A 292 0.95 45.61 3.61
N ALA A 293 1.63 46.70 3.28
CA ALA A 293 2.27 47.59 4.23
C ALA A 293 1.94 49.04 3.88
N GLU A 294 1.98 49.89 4.89
CA GLU A 294 1.84 51.34 4.74
C GLU A 294 3.14 52.08 5.08
N ASP A 295 4.14 51.38 5.64
CA ASP A 295 5.38 51.99 6.11
C ASP A 295 6.54 50.96 6.24
N ASP A 296 7.17 50.82 7.40
CA ASP A 296 8.35 49.98 7.65
C ASP A 296 8.00 48.51 7.98
N ARG A 297 6.77 48.07 7.71
CA ARG A 297 6.33 46.71 7.99
C ARG A 297 6.86 45.71 6.96
N ASN A 298 7.98 45.09 7.29
CA ASN A 298 8.55 44.00 6.50
C ASN A 298 8.00 42.63 6.87
N ILE A 299 7.92 41.76 5.88
CA ILE A 299 7.41 40.40 6.01
C ILE A 299 8.60 39.45 6.11
N GLN A 300 8.51 38.49 7.01
CA GLN A 300 9.40 37.34 7.09
C GLN A 300 8.53 36.10 7.20
N LEU A 301 8.55 35.27 6.15
CA LEU A 301 7.80 34.02 6.07
C LEU A 301 8.79 32.86 5.94
N SER A 302 8.55 31.80 6.69
CA SER A 302 9.09 30.47 6.42
C SER A 302 7.95 29.48 6.31
N SER A 303 7.96 28.65 5.27
CA SER A 303 6.90 27.68 4.99
C SER A 303 7.47 26.48 4.24
N THR A 304 6.71 25.40 4.17
CA THR A 304 7.08 24.17 3.45
C THR A 304 6.07 23.92 2.35
N GLU A 305 6.53 23.60 1.14
CA GLU A 305 5.67 23.10 0.06
C GLU A 305 5.81 21.58 -0.06
N SER A 306 4.70 20.85 0.14
CA SER A 306 4.67 19.38 0.10
C SER A 306 4.32 18.83 -1.28
N GLU A 307 3.61 19.60 -2.10
CA GLU A 307 3.11 19.14 -3.39
C GLU A 307 4.23 19.10 -4.43
N GLU A 308 4.06 18.20 -5.40
CA GLU A 308 4.97 18.09 -6.54
C GLU A 308 4.63 19.17 -7.59
N ASN A 309 5.62 19.56 -8.38
CA ASN A 309 5.42 20.41 -9.55
C ASN A 309 4.72 21.76 -9.26
N VAL A 310 5.07 22.38 -8.14
CA VAL A 310 4.61 23.72 -7.76
C VAL A 310 5.66 24.77 -8.10
N LYS A 311 5.19 25.85 -8.72
CA LYS A 311 5.97 27.04 -9.00
C LYS A 311 5.46 28.21 -8.17
N TYR A 312 6.40 29.05 -7.77
CA TYR A 312 6.12 30.31 -7.10
C TYR A 312 6.73 31.47 -7.88
N ARG A 313 6.08 32.63 -7.81
CA ARG A 313 6.66 33.89 -8.27
C ARG A 313 6.22 35.03 -7.37
N ILE A 314 6.97 36.11 -7.39
CA ILE A 314 6.64 37.33 -6.67
C ILE A 314 5.93 38.26 -7.66
N ASN A 315 4.81 38.83 -7.23
CA ASN A 315 4.09 39.86 -7.95
C ASN A 315 3.94 41.08 -7.04
N ASN A 316 4.86 42.04 -7.18
CA ASN A 316 4.77 43.33 -6.52
C ASN A 316 3.89 44.26 -7.35
N VAL A 317 2.70 44.56 -6.83
CA VAL A 317 1.63 45.20 -7.60
C VAL A 317 1.82 46.72 -7.65
N ASP A 318 2.15 47.33 -6.52
CA ASP A 318 2.15 48.79 -6.36
C ASP A 318 3.14 49.30 -5.29
N ALA A 319 4.03 48.45 -4.75
CA ALA A 319 5.03 48.86 -3.75
C ALA A 319 6.38 49.20 -4.39
N ALA A 320 6.54 50.44 -4.86
CA ALA A 320 7.73 50.90 -5.60
C ALA A 320 9.06 50.80 -4.83
N ASP A 321 9.02 51.01 -3.51
CA ASP A 321 10.22 51.00 -2.65
C ASP A 321 10.39 49.67 -1.89
N CYS A 322 9.71 48.60 -2.34
CA CYS A 322 9.80 47.27 -1.75
C CYS A 322 10.74 46.38 -2.56
N THR A 323 11.70 45.76 -1.88
CA THR A 323 12.47 44.63 -2.41
C THR A 323 11.94 43.34 -1.77
N ALA A 324 11.46 42.41 -2.59
CA ALA A 324 10.90 41.14 -2.13
C ALA A 324 11.74 39.97 -2.65
N GLU A 325 12.13 39.07 -1.77
CA GLU A 325 12.94 37.90 -2.08
C GLU A 325 12.20 36.61 -1.70
N LEU A 326 12.25 35.62 -2.59
CA LEU A 326 11.82 34.25 -2.33
C LEU A 326 13.03 33.34 -2.52
N SER A 327 13.36 32.57 -1.49
CA SER A 327 14.48 31.64 -1.50
C SER A 327 14.04 30.25 -1.02
N MET A 328 14.55 29.20 -1.65
CA MET A 328 14.36 27.83 -1.21
C MET A 328 15.57 27.38 -0.37
N ASN A 329 15.32 26.65 0.71
CA ASN A 329 16.41 26.10 1.52
C ASN A 329 17.00 24.83 0.89
N ASN A 330 16.21 24.11 0.08
CA ASN A 330 16.66 22.89 -0.58
C ASN A 330 17.29 23.17 -1.94
N VAL A 331 18.62 23.15 -1.98
CA VAL A 331 19.42 23.40 -3.19
C VAL A 331 19.57 22.19 -4.11
N LEU A 332 19.12 21.00 -3.69
CA LEU A 332 19.29 19.75 -4.46
C LEU A 332 17.95 19.28 -5.05
N ARG A 333 17.97 18.91 -6.33
CA ARG A 333 16.88 18.19 -6.99
C ARG A 333 17.27 16.73 -7.18
N LYS A 334 16.31 15.84 -6.96
CA LYS A 334 16.49 14.39 -7.10
C LYS A 334 15.55 13.86 -8.19
N GLY A 335 16.06 13.02 -9.06
CA GLY A 335 15.32 12.26 -10.06
C GLY A 335 15.62 10.77 -9.91
N ILE A 336 14.67 9.92 -10.28
CA ILE A 336 14.89 8.47 -10.36
C ILE A 336 14.59 8.06 -11.80
N VAL A 337 15.50 7.28 -12.38
CA VAL A 337 15.40 6.77 -13.74
C VAL A 337 15.59 5.25 -13.70
N LYS A 338 14.87 4.54 -14.56
CA LYS A 338 15.06 3.09 -14.75
C LYS A 338 15.91 2.89 -16.00
N VAL A 339 17.01 2.16 -15.86
CA VAL A 339 17.85 1.78 -17.00
C VAL A 339 17.09 0.71 -17.80
N THR A 340 17.03 0.88 -19.13
CA THR A 340 16.29 0.00 -20.05
C THR A 340 17.21 -0.78 -20.97
#